data_AF-A0A6P0UBD0-F1
#
_entry.id   AF-A0A6P0UBD0-F1
#
_cell.length_a   1.000
_cell.length_b   1.000
_cell.length_c   1.000
_cell.angle_alpha   90.00
_cell.angle_beta   90.00
_cell.angle_gamma   90.00
#
_symmetry.space_group_name_H-M   'P 1'
#
loop_
_entity.id
_entity.type
_entity.pdbx_description
1 polymer ?
#
loop_
_entity_poly.entity_id
_entity_poly.type
_entity_poly.pdbx_seq_one_letter_code
_entity_poly.pdbx_strand_id
1 'polypeptide(L)'
;MNLAYKEFKKLKESQKAYENQRENCGYYTSLEYIDERGLLLRTYAKGNTSSYDGLQVYKGEALVADVEIPKGMKIAGYIEPYFYSEIIIDEDKETLSLLSFKLDGL
;
A
#
# COMPACT_ATOMS: atom_id res chain seq x y z
N MET A 1 -0.18 7.54 -7.90
CA MET A 1 0.74 6.43 -8.22
C MET A 1 1.41 6.69 -9.56
N ASN A 2 2.71 6.40 -9.75
CA ASN A 2 3.36 6.51 -11.07
C ASN A 2 3.04 5.25 -11.91
N LEU A 3 2.34 5.42 -13.03
CA LEU A 3 1.90 4.31 -13.90
C LEU A 3 2.65 4.25 -15.24
N ALA A 4 3.77 4.96 -15.37
CA ALA A 4 4.55 5.03 -16.61
C ALA A 4 5.39 3.76 -16.86
N TYR A 5 4.73 2.60 -16.91
CA TYR A 5 5.36 1.32 -17.22
C TYR A 5 5.85 1.29 -18.66
N LYS A 6 7.06 0.75 -18.85
CA LYS A 6 7.59 0.47 -20.19
C LYS A 6 7.00 -0.82 -20.75
N GLU A 7 6.57 -0.77 -22.00
CA GLU A 7 6.18 -1.96 -22.75
C GLU A 7 7.41 -2.65 -23.33
N PHE A 8 7.47 -3.98 -23.22
CA PHE A 8 8.56 -4.80 -23.73
C PHE A 8 8.01 -5.87 -24.67
N LYS A 9 8.65 -6.04 -25.83
CA LYS A 9 8.26 -7.08 -26.81
C LYS A 9 8.94 -8.43 -26.57
N LYS A 10 10.00 -8.47 -25.76
CA LYS A 10 10.77 -9.68 -25.44
C LYS A 10 10.85 -9.90 -23.94
N LEU A 11 10.66 -11.15 -23.54
CA LEU A 11 10.72 -11.56 -22.12
C LEU A 11 12.07 -11.21 -21.46
N LYS A 12 13.19 -11.47 -22.14
CA LYS A 12 14.53 -11.16 -21.59
C LYS A 12 14.75 -9.67 -21.32
N GLU A 13 14.15 -8.79 -22.11
CA GLU A 13 14.26 -7.33 -21.91
C GLU A 13 13.38 -6.90 -20.73
N SER A 14 12.16 -7.45 -20.62
CA SER A 14 11.29 -7.23 -19.47
C SER A 14 11.90 -7.70 -18.16
N GLN A 15 12.49 -8.89 -18.13
CA GLN A 15 13.14 -9.45 -16.92
C GLN A 15 14.28 -8.55 -16.44
N LYS A 16 15.13 -8.07 -17.36
CA LYS A 16 16.22 -7.14 -17.03
C LYS A 16 15.73 -5.81 -16.47
N ALA A 17 14.54 -5.36 -16.88
CA ALA A 17 13.97 -4.10 -16.45
C ALA A 17 13.06 -4.24 -15.21
N TYR A 18 12.71 -5.46 -14.79
CA TYR A 18 11.67 -5.70 -13.79
C TYR A 18 11.94 -4.99 -12.46
N GLU A 19 13.13 -5.16 -11.89
CA GLU A 19 13.49 -4.53 -10.61
C GLU A 19 13.39 -3.01 -10.70
N ASN A 20 13.99 -2.41 -11.75
CA ASN A 20 13.93 -0.98 -11.98
C ASN A 20 12.48 -0.48 -12.19
N GLN A 21 11.64 -1.21 -12.93
CA GLN A 21 10.24 -0.84 -13.12
C GLN A 21 9.45 -0.94 -11.81
N ARG A 22 9.67 -1.99 -11.02
CA ARG A 22 9.02 -2.20 -9.72
C ARG A 22 9.42 -1.14 -8.70
N GLU A 23 10.67 -0.69 -8.73
CA GLU A 23 11.15 0.39 -7.87
C GLU A 23 10.59 1.76 -8.25
N ASN A 24 10.38 2.05 -9.54
CA ASN A 24 10.06 3.40 -10.01
C ASN A 24 8.60 3.61 -10.41
N CYS A 25 7.87 2.54 -10.69
CA CYS A 25 6.44 2.59 -10.95
C CYS A 25 5.70 2.06 -9.73
N GLY A 26 4.52 2.60 -9.48
CA GLY A 26 3.71 2.16 -8.36
C GLY A 26 2.77 1.03 -8.74
N TYR A 27 2.49 0.17 -7.77
CA TYR A 27 1.68 -1.04 -7.90
C TYR A 27 0.86 -1.29 -6.63
N TYR A 28 -0.25 -2.02 -6.74
CA TYR A 28 -1.04 -2.42 -5.58
C TYR A 28 -0.30 -3.45 -4.72
N THR A 29 -0.36 -3.29 -3.39
CA THR A 29 0.44 -4.06 -2.43
C THR A 29 -0.39 -4.99 -1.56
N SER A 30 -1.57 -4.56 -1.12
CA SER A 30 -2.50 -5.39 -0.34
C SER A 30 -3.95 -4.99 -0.57
N LEU A 31 -4.85 -5.92 -0.28
CA LEU A 31 -6.29 -5.73 -0.34
C LEU A 31 -6.91 -6.47 0.84
N GLU A 32 -7.55 -5.75 1.75
CA GLU A 32 -8.11 -6.29 2.99
C GLU A 32 -9.54 -5.81 3.19
N TYR A 33 -10.47 -6.73 3.44
CA TYR A 33 -11.86 -6.38 3.75
C TYR A 33 -12.08 -6.49 5.25
N ILE A 34 -12.50 -5.38 5.86
CA ILE A 34 -12.76 -5.27 7.29
C ILE A 34 -14.25 -5.42 7.53
N ASP A 35 -14.67 -6.64 7.85
CA ASP A 35 -16.08 -7.01 8.03
C ASP A 35 -16.77 -6.14 9.09
N GLU A 36 -16.10 -5.86 10.21
CA GLU A 36 -16.64 -5.09 11.34
C GLU A 36 -17.02 -3.66 10.97
N ARG A 37 -16.41 -3.12 9.91
CA ARG A 37 -16.64 -1.75 9.42
C ARG A 37 -17.33 -1.73 8.05
N GLY A 38 -17.42 -2.87 7.36
CA GLY A 38 -17.90 -2.95 5.98
C GLY A 38 -17.04 -2.14 5.01
N LEU A 39 -15.72 -2.14 5.20
CA LEU A 39 -14.76 -1.35 4.42
C LEU A 39 -13.77 -2.25 3.70
N LEU A 40 -13.49 -1.92 2.44
CA LEU A 40 -12.39 -2.53 1.68
C LEU A 40 -11.21 -1.57 1.64
N LEU A 41 -10.08 -2.02 2.16
CA LEU A 41 -8.83 -1.26 2.27
C LEU A 41 -7.83 -1.78 1.24
N ARG A 42 -7.34 -0.90 0.37
CA ARG A 42 -6.36 -1.24 -0.66
C ARG A 42 -5.12 -0.38 -0.51
N THR A 43 -3.98 -1.01 -0.23
CA THR A 43 -2.70 -0.29 -0.21
C THR A 43 -2.00 -0.35 -1.56
N TYR A 44 -1.22 0.67 -1.87
CA TYR A 44 -0.40 0.72 -3.08
C TYR A 44 0.92 1.44 -2.87
N ALA A 45 1.97 0.92 -3.50
CA ALA A 45 3.27 1.57 -3.55
C ALA A 45 3.25 2.74 -4.54
N LYS A 46 3.85 3.88 -4.19
CA LYS A 46 4.01 5.01 -5.14
C LYS A 46 5.33 4.95 -5.94
N GLY A 47 6.25 4.07 -5.55
CA GLY A 47 7.61 3.97 -6.10
C GLY A 47 8.64 4.74 -5.28
N ASN A 48 9.92 4.65 -5.65
CA ASN A 48 11.06 5.20 -4.92
C ASN A 48 11.13 6.73 -4.93
N THR A 49 10.44 7.39 -5.85
CA THR A 49 10.38 8.86 -5.93
C THR A 49 9.46 9.50 -4.89
N SER A 50 8.70 8.72 -4.13
CA SER A 50 7.80 9.19 -3.08
C SER A 50 8.25 8.70 -1.70
N SER A 51 8.17 9.57 -0.69
CA SER A 51 8.43 9.21 0.72
C SER A 51 7.25 8.47 1.37
N TYR A 52 6.09 8.48 0.73
CA TYR A 52 4.85 7.87 1.21
C TYR A 52 4.27 6.91 0.18
N ASP A 53 3.50 5.95 0.66
CA ASP A 53 2.63 5.10 -0.15
C ASP A 53 1.18 5.58 -0.01
N GLY A 54 0.20 4.83 -0.52
CA GLY A 54 -1.20 5.20 -0.42
C GLY A 54 -2.11 4.10 0.09
N LEU A 55 -3.19 4.52 0.73
CA LEU A 55 -4.30 3.69 1.18
C LEU A 55 -5.59 4.23 0.56
N GLN A 56 -6.25 3.38 -0.21
CA GLN A 56 -7.61 3.61 -0.69
C GLN A 56 -8.61 2.90 0.22
N VAL A 57 -9.65 3.62 0.60
CA VAL A 57 -10.74 3.13 1.44
C VAL A 57 -12.01 3.13 0.60
N TYR A 58 -12.65 1.97 0.54
CA TYR A 58 -13.88 1.75 -0.19
C TYR A 58 -15.00 1.38 0.78
N LYS A 59 -16.21 1.88 0.51
CA LYS A 59 -17.46 1.50 1.18
C LYS A 59 -18.44 1.01 0.12
N GLY A 60 -18.67 -0.31 0.10
CA GLY A 60 -19.26 -0.97 -1.07
C GLY A 60 -18.37 -0.78 -2.31
N GLU A 61 -18.94 -0.31 -3.41
CA GLU A 61 -18.22 -0.06 -4.67
C GLU A 61 -17.61 1.35 -4.77
N ALA A 62 -17.90 2.22 -3.80
CA ALA A 62 -17.47 3.62 -3.83
C ALA A 62 -16.10 3.80 -3.16
N LEU A 63 -15.16 4.46 -3.86
CA LEU A 63 -13.94 4.99 -3.26
C LEU A 63 -14.30 6.21 -2.41
N VAL A 64 -14.15 6.11 -1.09
CA VAL A 64 -14.54 7.18 -0.15
C VAL A 64 -13.34 7.96 0.37
N ALA A 65 -12.13 7.39 0.33
CA ALA A 65 -10.90 8.10 0.65
C ALA A 65 -9.69 7.51 -0.09
N ASP A 66 -8.70 8.36 -0.39
CA ASP A 66 -7.36 7.98 -0.86
C ASP A 66 -6.35 8.83 -0.09
N VAL A 67 -5.62 8.22 0.83
CA VAL A 67 -4.77 8.93 1.81
C VAL A 67 -3.33 8.44 1.75
N GLU A 68 -2.40 9.31 2.15
CA GLU A 68 -0.99 8.96 2.24
C GLU A 68 -0.71 8.15 3.51
N ILE A 69 0.12 7.13 3.37
CA ILE A 69 0.54 6.25 4.47
C ILE A 69 2.07 6.10 4.48
N PRO A 70 2.66 5.71 5.62
CA PRO A 70 4.07 5.35 5.67
C PRO A 70 4.43 4.31 4.61
N LYS A 71 5.64 4.45 4.07
CA LYS A 71 6.12 3.60 2.99
C LYS A 71 6.16 2.13 3.42
N GLY A 72 5.69 1.25 2.56
CA GLY A 72 5.60 -0.19 2.82
C GLY A 72 4.51 -0.61 3.80
N MET A 73 3.72 0.33 4.34
CA MET A 73 2.65 -0.02 5.28
C MET A 73 1.54 -0.81 4.58
N LYS A 74 1.17 -1.93 5.19
CA LYS A 74 -0.01 -2.74 4.84
C LYS A 74 -0.91 -2.85 6.05
N ILE A 75 -2.16 -3.24 5.84
CA ILE A 75 -3.16 -3.40 6.91
C ILE A 75 -3.21 -4.87 7.33
N ALA A 76 -3.07 -5.12 8.62
CA ALA A 76 -3.20 -6.45 9.21
C ALA A 76 -4.63 -6.76 9.67
N GLY A 77 -5.41 -5.74 10.05
CA GLY A 77 -6.79 -5.93 10.47
C GLY A 77 -7.32 -4.78 11.33
N TYR A 78 -8.45 -5.03 11.99
CA TYR A 78 -9.16 -4.08 12.82
C TYR A 78 -9.54 -4.73 14.16
N ILE A 79 -9.29 -4.00 15.25
CA ILE A 79 -9.83 -4.31 16.58
C ILE A 79 -10.32 -2.99 17.12
N GLU A 80 -11.62 -2.91 17.42
CA GLU A 80 -12.25 -1.65 17.80
C GLU A 80 -11.46 -0.93 18.91
N PRO A 81 -11.16 0.38 18.75
CA PRO A 81 -11.54 1.30 17.67
C PRO A 81 -10.49 1.49 16.55
N TYR A 82 -9.46 0.65 16.47
CA TYR A 82 -8.26 0.88 15.65
C TYR A 82 -8.08 -0.11 14.50
N PHE A 83 -7.58 0.41 13.39
CA PHE A 83 -6.93 -0.38 12.35
C PHE A 83 -5.46 -0.56 12.70
N TYR A 84 -4.90 -1.72 12.38
CA TYR A 84 -3.52 -2.06 12.67
C TYR A 84 -2.77 -2.34 11.38
N SER A 85 -1.53 -1.86 11.31
CA SER A 85 -0.62 -2.23 10.23
C SER A 85 -0.07 -3.65 10.42
N GLU A 86 0.46 -4.22 9.35
CA GLU A 86 1.49 -5.26 9.49
C GLU A 86 2.72 -4.67 10.19
N ILE A 87 3.58 -5.54 10.75
CA ILE A 87 4.85 -5.10 11.34
C ILE A 87 5.74 -4.52 10.22
N ILE A 88 6.14 -3.27 10.39
CA ILE A 88 7.10 -2.60 9.51
C ILE A 88 8.49 -2.84 10.06
N ILE A 89 9.35 -3.46 9.25
CA ILE A 89 10.72 -3.79 9.59
C ILE A 89 11.64 -2.75 8.95
N ASP A 90 12.45 -2.08 9.76
CA ASP A 90 13.58 -1.26 9.31
C ASP A 90 14.85 -1.96 9.79
N GLU A 91 15.48 -2.73 8.88
CA GLU A 91 16.67 -3.53 9.18
C GLU A 91 17.89 -2.66 9.49
N ASP A 92 18.03 -1.51 8.80
CA ASP A 92 19.17 -0.60 9.00
C ASP A 92 19.16 0.04 10.39
N LYS A 93 17.97 0.32 10.93
CA LYS A 93 17.80 0.85 12.30
C LYS A 93 17.55 -0.23 13.35
N GLU A 94 17.44 -1.49 12.94
CA GLU A 94 17.05 -2.61 13.80
C GLU A 94 15.73 -2.36 14.56
N THR A 95 14.73 -1.79 13.89
CA THR A 95 13.43 -1.49 14.52
C THR A 95 12.27 -2.27 13.91
N LEU A 96 11.32 -2.64 14.78
CA LEU A 96 10.01 -3.17 14.41
C LEU A 96 8.94 -2.18 14.85
N SER A 97 8.14 -1.70 13.91
CA SER A 97 7.09 -0.73 14.16
C SER A 97 5.71 -1.34 13.89
N LEU A 98 4.78 -1.14 14.82
CA LEU A 98 3.35 -1.42 14.64
C LEU A 98 2.60 -0.10 14.71
N LEU A 99 1.84 0.22 13.68
CA LEU A 99 1.04 1.44 13.62
C LEU A 99 -0.42 1.10 13.86
N SER A 100 -1.08 1.89 14.69
CA SER A 100 -2.53 1.88 14.84
C SER A 100 -3.12 3.24 14.52
N PHE A 101 -4.27 3.25 13.85
CA PHE A 101 -4.94 4.49 13.45
C PHE A 101 -6.46 4.35 13.45
N LYS A 102 -7.15 5.48 13.43
CA LYS A 102 -8.61 5.56 13.30
C LYS A 102 -8.96 6.23 11.98
N LEU A 103 -10.11 5.84 11.44
CA LEU A 103 -10.76 6.54 10.36
C LEU A 103 -12.00 7.22 10.94
N ASP A 104 -11.87 8.51 11.24
CA ASP A 104 -12.98 9.31 11.76
C ASP A 104 -13.92 9.71 10.62
N GLY A 105 -15.22 9.56 10.82
CA GLY A 105 -16.24 9.94 9.83
C GLY A 105 -16.56 8.91 8.74
N LEU A 106 -16.09 7.65 8.88
CA LEU A 106 -16.37 6.54 7.96
C LEU A 106 -17.08 5.35 8.64
#